data_AF-A0A1Q8IY71-F1
#
_entry.id   AF-A0A1Q8IY71-F1
#
_cell.length_a   1.000
_cell.length_b   1.000
_cell.length_c   1.000
_cell.angle_alpha   90.00
_cell.angle_beta   90.00
_cell.angle_gamma   90.00
#
_symmetry.space_group_name_H-M   'P 1'
#
loop_
_entity.id
_entity.type
_entity.pdbx_description
1 polymer ?
#
loop_
_entity_poly.entity_id
_entity_poly.type
_entity_poly.pdbx_seq_one_letter_code
_entity_poly.pdbx_strand_id
1 'polypeptide(L)'
;MTSSVDPSASARAGADAPSGPASFARSGRIAALAPYVLFIVTVLYGGALFWIAPRPPMVDLPQHAGQVALLRDLLEHTSRWENLVQINLLTPYLVGYGLALPLSWLMPVDAALKCVLTLAYFAFVASCIGFRRYLRGDPRLDWLFIPGFFGFSFMWGFYTFLVAAPLGILFIWLSHAYASATSFRKGVGMLIAGTALFFCHGLVFLLAAAIGVGFVLVKQRPLARAALALAPFVPLGVLCIVYAWWSRSTDPLLGQAVAGIAVFNWGFDWQRLLALPVYVWGMNKAVVGYLPLVALMFAAPWVWRDRINADRAVVVPMFAVALVWFFVPGTALKTAYLYHRFALFLLPAYALMFCAPPSAASGARAAPAVSNSRRIIGRGVQAAIIAGCWIFFADQTIRLHRFAVEIAPLDTLLAQTQPEQRALSLIFDRASPAYRSTAAYAHQSVWYQAEQHGFVDLNFATFVPQIVRFRPGMMPISPPALEHDPGSFEWTRDQGRQYRYFFVHKVGPLPANFFANNECEVALVVHEGEWSLYERRKCR
;
A
#
# COMPACT_ATOMS: atom_id res chain seq x y z
N MET A 1 -13.00 -74.50 -12.68
CA MET A 1 -12.96 -75.82 -12.02
C MET A 1 -11.92 -75.73 -10.91
N THR A 2 -12.33 -75.26 -9.72
CA THR A 2 -12.83 -76.08 -8.57
C THR A 2 -11.65 -76.79 -7.89
N SER A 3 -11.15 -76.30 -6.74
CA SER A 3 -11.67 -76.53 -5.37
C SER A 3 -10.49 -77.18 -4.61
N SER A 4 -10.18 -77.05 -3.33
CA SER A 4 -10.80 -76.59 -2.07
C SER A 4 -9.64 -76.64 -1.03
N VAL A 5 -9.49 -75.66 -0.13
CA VAL A 5 -9.79 -75.75 1.34
C VAL A 5 -8.95 -76.86 2.04
N ASP A 6 -8.09 -76.58 3.03
CA ASP A 6 -8.42 -76.37 4.47
C ASP A 6 -7.08 -76.24 5.29
N PRO A 7 -7.03 -76.18 6.64
CA PRO A 7 -7.57 -75.22 7.61
C PRO A 7 -6.47 -74.65 8.57
N SER A 8 -6.91 -73.74 9.46
CA SER A 8 -6.39 -73.37 10.80
C SER A 8 -5.48 -74.39 11.54
N ALA A 9 -4.62 -74.12 12.52
CA ALA A 9 -4.13 -72.95 13.27
C ALA A 9 -3.30 -73.48 14.48
N SER A 10 -2.73 -72.55 15.27
CA SER A 10 -2.12 -72.69 16.62
C SER A 10 -0.58 -72.90 16.62
N ALA A 11 0.23 -72.30 17.49
CA ALA A 11 -0.01 -71.38 18.60
C ALA A 11 1.27 -70.59 18.93
N ARG A 12 1.07 -69.36 19.42
CA ARG A 12 1.84 -68.55 20.39
C ARG A 12 3.35 -68.85 20.60
N ALA A 13 4.16 -67.81 20.39
CA ALA A 13 5.22 -67.43 21.32
C ALA A 13 5.35 -65.90 21.33
N GLY A 14 5.27 -65.31 22.52
CA GLY A 14 5.40 -63.87 22.73
C GLY A 14 6.84 -63.39 22.58
N ALA A 15 6.97 -62.14 22.16
CA ALA A 15 8.16 -61.35 22.40
C ALA A 15 7.70 -59.89 22.56
N ASP A 16 7.67 -59.44 23.81
CA ASP A 16 7.54 -58.04 24.18
C ASP A 16 8.62 -57.21 23.49
N ALA A 17 8.22 -56.35 22.56
CA ALA A 17 9.08 -55.31 21.99
C ALA A 17 8.85 -54.01 22.78
N PRO A 18 9.91 -53.36 23.28
CA PRO A 18 9.77 -52.21 24.18
C PRO A 18 9.16 -51.03 23.42
N SER A 19 8.10 -50.48 24.00
CA SER A 19 7.48 -49.20 23.65
C SER A 19 8.44 -48.04 23.96
N GLY A 20 9.48 -47.90 23.13
CA GLY A 20 10.34 -46.71 23.07
C GLY A 20 9.61 -45.51 22.45
N PRO A 21 9.97 -44.27 22.79
CA PRO A 21 8.97 -43.26 23.07
C PRO A 21 8.45 -42.55 21.81
N ALA A 22 7.13 -42.50 21.67
CA ALA A 22 6.40 -41.65 20.72
C ALA A 22 6.69 -40.13 20.86
N SER A 23 7.53 -39.72 21.82
CA SER A 23 7.92 -38.32 22.05
C SER A 23 8.87 -37.77 20.97
N PHE A 24 9.75 -38.59 20.38
CA PHE A 24 10.67 -38.14 19.34
C PHE A 24 9.98 -37.85 18.00
N ALA A 25 8.98 -38.65 17.61
CA ALA A 25 8.20 -38.41 16.39
C ALA A 25 7.34 -37.14 16.47
N ARG A 26 6.87 -36.79 17.68
CA ARG A 26 6.11 -35.55 17.95
C ARG A 26 7.02 -34.31 17.86
N SER A 27 8.25 -34.39 18.39
CA SER A 27 9.24 -33.30 18.34
C SER A 27 9.63 -32.92 16.91
N GLY A 28 9.77 -33.91 16.01
CA GLY A 28 10.10 -33.68 14.61
C GLY A 28 8.98 -32.99 13.81
N ARG A 29 7.71 -33.32 14.09
CA ARG A 29 6.55 -32.65 13.46
C ARG A 29 6.38 -31.23 13.96
N ILE A 30 6.54 -30.97 15.26
CA ILE A 30 6.46 -29.63 15.84
C ILE A 30 7.57 -28.73 15.28
N ALA A 31 8.82 -29.23 15.21
CA ALA A 31 9.93 -28.50 14.64
C ALA A 31 9.75 -28.16 13.14
N ALA A 32 9.05 -29.01 12.39
CA ALA A 32 8.71 -28.76 10.99
C ALA A 32 7.56 -27.76 10.81
N LEU A 33 6.59 -27.74 11.72
CA LEU A 33 5.42 -26.84 11.67
C LEU A 33 5.71 -25.44 12.22
N ALA A 34 6.63 -25.30 13.17
CA ALA A 34 6.88 -24.05 13.88
C ALA A 34 7.17 -22.85 12.94
N PRO A 35 8.03 -22.94 11.90
CA PRO A 35 8.27 -21.80 11.00
C PRO A 35 7.02 -21.36 10.23
N TYR A 36 6.15 -22.30 9.87
CA TYR A 36 4.92 -22.01 9.16
C TYR A 36 3.89 -21.33 10.06
N VAL A 37 3.72 -21.83 11.30
CA VAL A 37 2.87 -21.19 12.31
C VAL A 37 3.37 -19.78 12.62
N LEU A 38 4.68 -19.61 12.85
CA LEU A 38 5.28 -18.30 13.08
C LEU A 38 5.06 -17.36 11.90
N PHE A 39 5.17 -17.85 10.67
CA PHE A 39 4.89 -17.05 9.48
C PHE A 39 3.44 -16.57 9.48
N ILE A 40 2.46 -17.47 9.68
CA ILE A 40 1.04 -17.11 9.73
C ILE A 40 0.77 -16.10 10.84
N VAL A 41 1.27 -16.35 12.05
CA VAL A 41 1.10 -15.42 13.19
C VAL A 41 1.71 -14.06 12.87
N THR A 42 2.86 -14.01 12.20
CA THR A 42 3.49 -12.75 11.80
C THR A 42 2.63 -12.02 10.77
N VAL A 43 2.08 -12.72 9.78
CA VAL A 43 1.16 -12.12 8.79
C VAL A 43 -0.09 -11.61 9.50
N LEU A 44 -0.72 -12.38 10.39
CA LEU A 44 -1.87 -11.94 11.16
C LEU A 44 -1.54 -10.71 12.03
N TYR A 45 -0.36 -10.66 12.63
CA TYR A 45 0.09 -9.49 13.39
C TYR A 45 0.19 -8.25 12.49
N GLY A 46 0.77 -8.37 11.29
CA GLY A 46 0.77 -7.26 10.32
C GLY A 46 -0.65 -6.78 10.01
N GLY A 47 -1.62 -7.68 9.82
CA GLY A 47 -3.02 -7.33 9.62
C GLY A 47 -3.66 -6.62 10.83
N ALA A 48 -3.26 -6.97 12.05
CA ALA A 48 -3.75 -6.31 13.25
C ALA A 48 -3.26 -4.86 13.39
N LEU A 49 -2.14 -4.47 12.76
CA LEU A 49 -1.59 -3.11 12.86
C LEU A 49 -2.59 -2.04 12.39
N PHE A 50 -3.41 -2.33 11.37
CA PHE A 50 -4.42 -1.38 10.85
C PHE A 50 -5.48 -0.98 11.89
N TRP A 51 -5.62 -1.76 12.96
CA TRP A 51 -6.70 -1.64 13.94
C TRP A 51 -6.25 -1.02 15.26
N ILE A 52 -4.96 -0.75 15.44
CA ILE A 52 -4.41 -0.23 16.71
C ILE A 52 -4.83 1.22 16.93
N ALA A 53 -4.70 2.07 15.91
CA ALA A 53 -5.11 3.46 15.98
C ALA A 53 -6.53 3.63 15.41
N PRO A 54 -7.46 4.29 16.13
CA PRO A 54 -8.78 4.61 15.59
C PRO A 54 -8.70 5.39 14.28
N ARG A 55 -7.76 6.33 14.18
CA ARG A 55 -7.44 7.05 12.95
C ARG A 55 -5.97 6.81 12.64
N PRO A 56 -5.61 5.94 11.68
CA PRO A 56 -4.21 5.64 11.40
C PRO A 56 -3.43 6.90 10.97
N PRO A 57 -2.13 7.02 11.34
CA PRO A 57 -1.26 8.13 10.96
C PRO A 57 -0.78 8.05 9.50
N MET A 58 -1.68 7.64 8.61
CA MET A 58 -1.47 7.53 7.17
C MET A 58 -1.88 8.86 6.55
N VAL A 59 -0.92 9.64 6.02
CA VAL A 59 -1.10 11.06 5.62
C VAL A 59 -2.38 11.28 4.81
N ASP A 60 -2.54 10.54 3.71
CA ASP A 60 -3.64 10.68 2.74
C ASP A 60 -4.87 9.83 3.07
N LEU A 61 -4.82 8.93 4.07
CA LEU A 61 -5.95 8.06 4.39
C LEU A 61 -7.24 8.83 4.77
N PRO A 62 -7.19 9.93 5.55
CA PRO A 62 -8.37 10.73 5.83
C PRO A 62 -9.04 11.26 4.55
N GLN A 63 -8.25 11.62 3.54
CA GLN A 63 -8.79 12.07 2.24
C GLN A 63 -9.50 10.94 1.50
N HIS A 64 -8.95 9.72 1.55
CA HIS A 64 -9.61 8.54 0.99
C HIS A 64 -10.90 8.19 1.75
N ALA A 65 -10.94 8.38 3.07
CA ALA A 65 -12.16 8.22 3.86
C ALA A 65 -13.22 9.26 3.46
N GLY A 66 -12.82 10.52 3.33
CA GLY A 66 -13.71 11.58 2.85
C GLY A 66 -14.27 11.32 1.45
N GLN A 67 -13.48 10.72 0.55
CA GLN A 67 -13.94 10.32 -0.79
C GLN A 67 -15.00 9.22 -0.75
N VAL A 68 -14.84 8.19 0.10
CA VAL A 68 -15.84 7.11 0.24
C VAL A 68 -17.12 7.64 0.86
N ALA A 69 -17.03 8.44 1.92
CA ALA A 69 -18.21 9.06 2.56
C ALA A 69 -18.97 9.95 1.56
N LEU A 70 -18.26 10.84 0.86
CA LEU A 70 -18.88 11.73 -0.11
C LEU A 70 -19.49 10.97 -1.31
N LEU A 71 -18.85 9.89 -1.77
CA LEU A 71 -19.41 9.04 -2.81
C LEU A 71 -20.69 8.36 -2.35
N ARG A 72 -20.72 7.85 -1.12
CA ARG A 72 -21.90 7.23 -0.51
C ARG A 72 -23.05 8.24 -0.46
N ASP A 73 -22.81 9.43 0.08
CA ASP A 73 -23.84 10.47 0.21
C ASP A 73 -24.38 10.93 -1.15
N LEU A 74 -23.54 10.98 -2.19
CA LEU A 74 -23.97 11.30 -3.56
C LEU A 74 -24.84 10.20 -4.17
N LEU A 75 -24.54 8.93 -3.91
CA LEU A 75 -25.32 7.79 -4.40
C LEU A 75 -26.65 7.63 -3.65
N GLU A 76 -26.69 8.02 -2.39
CA GLU A 76 -27.92 8.04 -1.57
C GLU A 76 -28.78 9.29 -1.82
N HIS A 77 -28.31 10.24 -2.64
CA HIS A 77 -28.96 11.55 -2.85
C HIS A 77 -29.15 12.37 -1.56
N THR A 78 -28.24 12.20 -0.59
CA THR A 78 -28.24 12.91 0.69
C THR A 78 -27.18 14.01 0.77
N SER A 79 -26.23 14.05 -0.17
CA SER A 79 -25.12 15.00 -0.12
C SER A 79 -25.54 16.45 -0.35
N ARG A 80 -25.27 17.34 0.63
CA ARG A 80 -25.39 18.80 0.45
C ARG A 80 -24.44 19.39 -0.60
N TRP A 81 -23.45 18.62 -1.03
CA TRP A 81 -22.36 19.06 -1.89
C TRP A 81 -22.57 18.68 -3.36
N GLU A 82 -23.74 18.14 -3.73
CA GLU A 82 -24.06 17.71 -5.11
C GLU A 82 -23.88 18.81 -6.17
N ASN A 83 -23.99 20.08 -5.77
CA ASN A 83 -23.78 21.25 -6.63
C ASN A 83 -22.29 21.59 -6.81
N LEU A 84 -21.42 21.14 -5.90
CA LEU A 84 -19.98 21.37 -5.94
C LEU A 84 -19.23 20.23 -6.65
N VAL A 85 -19.68 19.00 -6.43
CA VAL A 85 -18.97 17.79 -6.85
C VAL A 85 -19.81 16.88 -7.74
N GLN A 86 -19.14 15.94 -8.42
CA GLN A 86 -19.71 14.95 -9.30
C GLN A 86 -18.96 13.63 -9.20
N ILE A 87 -19.64 12.53 -9.53
CA ILE A 87 -19.06 11.19 -9.58
C ILE A 87 -18.27 11.02 -10.89
N ASN A 88 -17.05 10.49 -10.78
CA ASN A 88 -16.15 10.16 -11.87
C ASN A 88 -15.88 8.65 -11.89
N LEU A 89 -16.65 7.91 -12.69
CA LEU A 89 -16.50 6.45 -12.80
C LEU A 89 -15.32 6.05 -13.71
N LEU A 90 -14.91 6.92 -14.64
CA LEU A 90 -13.74 6.69 -15.49
C LEU A 90 -12.48 7.15 -14.76
N THR A 91 -12.12 6.41 -13.71
CA THR A 91 -10.96 6.68 -12.88
C THR A 91 -10.12 5.42 -12.66
N PRO A 92 -8.78 5.53 -12.61
CA PRO A 92 -7.94 4.42 -12.22
C PRO A 92 -8.07 4.03 -10.75
N TYR A 93 -8.91 4.67 -9.94
CA TYR A 93 -9.10 4.35 -8.51
C TYR A 93 -10.44 3.67 -8.20
N LEU A 94 -11.18 3.28 -9.24
CA LEU A 94 -12.54 2.75 -9.15
C LEU A 94 -12.64 1.53 -8.23
N VAL A 95 -11.73 0.56 -8.37
CA VAL A 95 -11.77 -0.68 -7.55
C VAL A 95 -11.42 -0.39 -6.10
N GLY A 96 -10.44 0.49 -5.84
CA GLY A 96 -10.06 0.84 -4.47
C GLY A 96 -11.26 1.39 -3.68
N TYR A 97 -11.92 2.42 -4.22
CA TYR A 97 -13.11 2.98 -3.59
C TYR A 97 -14.33 2.05 -3.66
N GLY A 98 -14.50 1.34 -4.77
CA GLY A 98 -15.61 0.41 -4.99
C GLY A 98 -15.59 -0.81 -4.07
N LEU A 99 -14.45 -1.16 -3.48
CA LEU A 99 -14.38 -2.19 -2.42
C LEU A 99 -14.74 -1.65 -1.04
N ALA A 100 -14.37 -0.41 -0.72
CA ALA A 100 -14.71 0.21 0.56
C ALA A 100 -16.16 0.68 0.65
N LEU A 101 -16.71 1.19 -0.46
CA LEU A 101 -18.07 1.68 -0.55
C LEU A 101 -19.13 0.67 -0.06
N PRO A 102 -19.21 -0.59 -0.55
CA PRO A 102 -20.16 -1.58 -0.07
C PRO A 102 -20.04 -1.84 1.44
N LEU A 103 -18.80 -1.87 1.95
CA LEU A 103 -18.54 -2.05 3.39
C LEU A 103 -19.00 -0.84 4.20
N SER A 104 -18.91 0.37 3.65
CA SER A 104 -19.30 1.60 4.35
C SER A 104 -20.79 1.69 4.68
N TRP A 105 -21.66 0.88 4.04
CA TRP A 105 -23.06 0.74 4.47
C TRP A 105 -23.24 -0.18 5.68
N LEU A 106 -22.29 -1.08 5.93
CA LEU A 106 -22.35 -2.07 7.00
C LEU A 106 -21.57 -1.65 8.25
N MET A 107 -20.61 -0.73 8.09
CA MET A 107 -19.72 -0.26 9.15
C MET A 107 -19.26 1.17 8.88
N PRO A 108 -18.71 1.88 9.89
CA PRO A 108 -18.07 3.17 9.69
C PRO A 108 -17.01 3.15 8.58
N VAL A 109 -16.85 4.28 7.87
CA VAL A 109 -15.97 4.40 6.70
C VAL A 109 -14.51 4.07 7.05
N ASP A 110 -14.04 4.44 8.25
CA ASP A 110 -12.69 4.11 8.72
C ASP A 110 -12.49 2.59 8.84
N ALA A 111 -13.46 1.87 9.40
CA ALA A 111 -13.44 0.42 9.53
C ALA A 111 -13.51 -0.27 8.16
N ALA A 112 -14.30 0.27 7.23
CA ALA A 112 -14.36 -0.21 5.86
C ALA A 112 -12.98 -0.12 5.17
N LEU A 113 -12.29 1.02 5.28
CA LEU A 113 -10.95 1.18 4.71
C LEU A 113 -9.91 0.25 5.37
N LYS A 114 -9.93 0.11 6.70
CA LYS A 114 -9.03 -0.81 7.43
C LYS A 114 -9.27 -2.26 7.03
N CYS A 115 -10.52 -2.68 6.85
CA CYS A 115 -10.86 -4.00 6.31
C CYS A 115 -10.23 -4.22 4.94
N VAL A 116 -10.42 -3.28 4.00
CA VAL A 116 -9.85 -3.40 2.65
C VAL A 116 -8.32 -3.41 2.68
N LEU A 117 -7.68 -2.57 3.51
CA LEU A 117 -6.21 -2.57 3.67
C LEU A 117 -5.68 -3.88 4.28
N THR A 118 -6.38 -4.43 5.27
CA THR A 118 -6.05 -5.73 5.87
C THR A 118 -6.11 -6.84 4.82
N LEU A 119 -7.19 -6.88 4.03
CA LEU A 119 -7.36 -7.83 2.94
C LEU A 119 -6.31 -7.63 1.83
N ALA A 120 -5.99 -6.38 1.47
CA ALA A 120 -4.98 -6.05 0.49
C ALA A 120 -3.59 -6.53 0.92
N TYR A 121 -3.24 -6.36 2.20
CA TYR A 121 -1.98 -6.87 2.75
C TYR A 121 -1.91 -8.40 2.71
N PHE A 122 -2.97 -9.10 3.14
CA PHE A 122 -3.01 -10.57 3.06
C PHE A 122 -2.94 -11.07 1.62
N ALA A 123 -3.69 -10.43 0.71
CA ALA A 123 -3.64 -10.74 -0.71
C ALA A 123 -2.24 -10.44 -1.31
N PHE A 124 -1.56 -9.41 -0.83
CA PHE A 124 -0.21 -9.05 -1.30
C PHE A 124 0.79 -10.14 -0.92
N VAL A 125 0.81 -10.55 0.35
CA VAL A 125 1.65 -11.65 0.81
C VAL A 125 1.30 -12.95 0.09
N ALA A 126 0.01 -13.29 -0.03
CA ALA A 126 -0.45 -14.50 -0.70
C ALA A 126 -0.08 -14.52 -2.19
N SER A 127 -0.22 -13.41 -2.91
CA SER A 127 0.15 -13.29 -4.32
C SER A 127 1.66 -13.40 -4.53
N CYS A 128 2.47 -12.81 -3.64
CA CYS A 128 3.93 -12.97 -3.68
C CYS A 128 4.35 -14.43 -3.45
N ILE A 129 3.79 -15.11 -2.43
CA ILE A 129 4.03 -16.54 -2.18
C ILE A 129 3.59 -17.39 -3.37
N GLY A 130 2.40 -17.13 -3.91
CA GLY A 130 1.85 -17.84 -5.05
C GLY A 130 2.76 -17.73 -6.27
N PHE A 131 3.23 -16.51 -6.58
CA PHE A 131 4.12 -16.30 -7.70
C PHE A 131 5.51 -16.92 -7.47
N ARG A 132 6.07 -16.81 -6.25
CA ARG A 132 7.32 -17.50 -5.90
C ARG A 132 7.18 -19.01 -6.07
N ARG A 133 6.08 -19.62 -5.60
CA ARG A 133 5.80 -21.06 -5.78
C ARG A 133 5.75 -21.42 -7.26
N TYR A 134 5.08 -20.62 -8.07
CA TYR A 134 5.02 -20.80 -9.52
C TYR A 134 6.41 -20.79 -10.17
N LEU A 135 7.29 -19.88 -9.73
CA LEU A 135 8.68 -19.81 -10.18
C LEU A 135 9.61 -20.87 -9.54
N ARG A 136 9.08 -21.73 -8.65
CA ARG A 136 9.85 -22.71 -7.86
C ARG A 136 10.95 -22.07 -7.00
N GLY A 137 10.71 -20.84 -6.52
CA GLY A 137 11.64 -20.13 -5.64
C GLY A 137 11.75 -20.76 -4.25
N ASP A 138 12.68 -20.30 -3.40
CA ASP A 138 12.86 -20.85 -2.06
C ASP A 138 11.77 -20.35 -1.06
N PRO A 139 11.02 -21.21 -0.36
CA PRO A 139 9.98 -20.80 0.59
C PRO A 139 10.49 -19.98 1.79
N ARG A 140 11.78 -20.05 2.12
CA ARG A 140 12.38 -19.21 3.19
C ARG A 140 12.35 -17.73 2.84
N LEU A 141 12.27 -17.40 1.55
CA LEU A 141 12.17 -16.02 1.07
C LEU A 141 10.79 -15.41 1.30
N ASP A 142 9.78 -16.20 1.69
CA ASP A 142 8.42 -15.70 1.94
C ASP A 142 8.41 -14.58 3.01
N TRP A 143 9.40 -14.57 3.92
CA TRP A 143 9.57 -13.53 4.94
C TRP A 143 9.91 -12.13 4.40
N LEU A 144 10.48 -12.03 3.20
CA LEU A 144 10.80 -10.75 2.57
C LEU A 144 9.54 -10.00 2.10
N PHE A 145 8.41 -10.69 1.98
CA PHE A 145 7.15 -10.09 1.52
C PHE A 145 6.36 -9.38 2.63
N ILE A 146 6.72 -9.60 3.89
CA ILE A 146 5.95 -9.16 5.07
C ILE A 146 6.11 -7.65 5.35
N PRO A 147 7.32 -7.14 5.66
CA PRO A 147 7.44 -5.80 6.22
C PRO A 147 7.25 -4.68 5.19
N GLY A 148 7.58 -4.94 3.93
CA GLY A 148 7.59 -3.91 2.87
C GLY A 148 6.25 -3.23 2.65
N PHE A 149 5.14 -3.89 3.00
CA PHE A 149 3.80 -3.31 2.92
C PHE A 149 3.63 -2.10 3.85
N PHE A 150 4.33 -2.07 4.98
CA PHE A 150 4.28 -1.00 5.99
C PHE A 150 5.36 0.07 5.79
N GLY A 151 5.95 0.13 4.59
CA GLY A 151 6.96 1.12 4.20
C GLY A 151 6.38 2.49 3.85
N PHE A 152 7.07 3.20 2.96
CA PHE A 152 6.70 4.55 2.52
C PHE A 152 5.23 4.68 2.10
N SER A 153 4.74 3.77 1.26
CA SER A 153 3.38 3.84 0.71
C SER A 153 2.29 3.70 1.78
N PHE A 154 2.56 2.92 2.83
CA PHE A 154 1.68 2.81 3.98
C PHE A 154 1.70 4.07 4.83
N MET A 155 2.88 4.54 5.23
CA MET A 155 2.97 5.76 6.05
C MET A 155 2.38 6.99 5.37
N TRP A 156 2.53 7.10 4.04
CA TRP A 156 1.89 8.17 3.28
C TRP A 156 0.38 7.96 3.13
N GLY A 157 -0.11 6.72 3.17
CA GLY A 157 -1.53 6.45 3.04
C GLY A 157 -2.03 6.36 1.62
N PHE A 158 -1.21 5.88 0.68
CA PHE A 158 -1.64 5.63 -0.70
C PHE A 158 -2.58 4.42 -0.80
N TYR A 159 -3.80 4.60 -0.30
CA TYR A 159 -4.79 3.55 -0.13
C TYR A 159 -5.02 2.75 -1.41
N THR A 160 -5.36 3.42 -2.51
CA THR A 160 -5.65 2.77 -3.79
C THR A 160 -4.42 2.07 -4.39
N PHE A 161 -3.21 2.57 -4.10
CA PHE A 161 -1.95 1.92 -4.52
C PHE A 161 -1.71 0.62 -3.76
N LEU A 162 -1.91 0.63 -2.44
CA LEU A 162 -1.78 -0.56 -1.59
C LEU A 162 -2.81 -1.62 -1.95
N VAL A 163 -4.05 -1.23 -2.25
CA VAL A 163 -5.11 -2.13 -2.75
C VAL A 163 -4.76 -2.71 -4.12
N ALA A 164 -4.13 -1.94 -5.01
CA ALA A 164 -3.73 -2.41 -6.32
C ALA A 164 -2.49 -3.32 -6.30
N ALA A 165 -1.62 -3.22 -5.29
CA ALA A 165 -0.38 -3.98 -5.20
C ALA A 165 -0.53 -5.51 -5.36
N PRO A 166 -1.46 -6.22 -4.65
CA PRO A 166 -1.69 -7.65 -4.86
C PRO A 166 -2.11 -7.99 -6.29
N LEU A 167 -2.98 -7.17 -6.89
CA LEU A 167 -3.42 -7.36 -8.27
C LEU A 167 -2.28 -7.08 -9.26
N GLY A 168 -1.38 -6.17 -8.94
CA GLY A 168 -0.13 -5.94 -9.66
C GLY A 168 0.74 -7.21 -9.72
N ILE A 169 0.97 -7.85 -8.57
CA ILE A 169 1.74 -9.11 -8.51
C ILE A 169 1.03 -10.23 -9.29
N LEU A 170 -0.30 -10.34 -9.16
CA LEU A 170 -1.08 -11.33 -9.91
C LEU A 170 -0.99 -11.09 -11.42
N PHE A 171 -1.11 -9.84 -11.88
CA PHE A 171 -0.97 -9.51 -13.30
C PHE A 171 0.44 -9.83 -13.81
N ILE A 172 1.48 -9.53 -13.04
CA ILE A 172 2.87 -9.88 -13.35
C ILE A 172 3.00 -11.41 -13.49
N TRP A 173 2.43 -12.17 -12.56
CA TRP A 173 2.42 -13.63 -12.63
C TRP A 173 1.71 -14.13 -13.91
N LEU A 174 0.50 -13.65 -14.19
CA LEU A 174 -0.24 -14.01 -15.41
C LEU A 174 0.53 -13.67 -16.68
N SER A 175 1.20 -12.51 -16.70
CA SER A 175 2.03 -12.06 -17.82
C SER A 175 3.23 -12.98 -18.04
N HIS A 176 3.89 -13.43 -16.96
CA HIS A 176 4.96 -14.42 -17.06
C HIS A 176 4.46 -15.75 -17.60
N ALA A 177 3.31 -16.22 -17.12
CA ALA A 177 2.70 -17.47 -17.56
C ALA A 177 2.25 -17.44 -19.04
N TYR A 178 1.79 -16.28 -19.50
CA TYR A 178 1.51 -16.01 -20.91
C TYR A 178 2.80 -15.98 -21.74
N ALA A 179 3.81 -15.24 -21.30
CA ALA A 179 5.09 -15.13 -22.00
C ALA A 179 5.85 -16.46 -22.07
N SER A 180 5.63 -17.39 -21.13
CA SER A 180 6.23 -18.73 -21.14
C SER A 180 5.53 -19.71 -22.08
N ALA A 181 4.23 -19.54 -22.30
CA ALA A 181 3.47 -20.38 -23.22
C ALA A 181 2.25 -19.57 -23.71
N THR A 182 2.43 -18.91 -24.85
CA THR A 182 1.46 -18.00 -25.45
C THR A 182 0.21 -18.75 -25.89
N SER A 183 -0.96 -18.28 -25.46
CA SER A 183 -2.24 -18.78 -25.94
C SER A 183 -3.30 -17.68 -25.89
N PHE A 184 -4.31 -17.78 -26.75
CA PHE A 184 -5.41 -16.81 -26.79
C PHE A 184 -6.11 -16.67 -25.43
N ARG A 185 -6.45 -17.80 -24.79
CA ARG A 185 -7.10 -17.81 -23.46
C ARG A 185 -6.29 -17.07 -22.40
N LYS A 186 -4.97 -17.27 -22.37
CA LYS A 186 -4.08 -16.55 -21.44
C LYS A 186 -3.97 -15.07 -21.79
N GLY A 187 -3.94 -14.73 -23.09
CA GLY A 187 -3.95 -13.35 -23.55
C GLY A 187 -5.22 -12.60 -23.13
N VAL A 188 -6.40 -13.22 -23.28
CA VAL A 188 -7.68 -12.68 -22.79
C VAL A 188 -7.66 -12.54 -21.27
N GLY A 189 -7.18 -13.55 -20.54
CA GLY A 189 -7.06 -13.47 -19.08
C GLY A 189 -6.14 -12.32 -18.62
N MET A 190 -5.02 -12.11 -19.33
CA MET A 190 -4.13 -10.99 -19.08
C MET A 190 -4.79 -9.64 -19.41
N LEU A 191 -5.53 -9.55 -20.52
CA LEU A 191 -6.28 -8.33 -20.87
C LEU A 191 -7.30 -7.98 -19.78
N ILE A 192 -8.12 -8.93 -19.33
CA ILE A 192 -9.11 -8.71 -18.27
C ILE A 192 -8.41 -8.27 -16.97
N ALA A 193 -7.35 -8.97 -16.57
CA ALA A 193 -6.60 -8.62 -15.37
C ALA A 193 -5.93 -7.24 -15.47
N GLY A 194 -5.41 -6.88 -16.66
CA GLY A 194 -4.78 -5.59 -16.93
C GLY A 194 -5.79 -4.45 -16.90
N THR A 195 -6.98 -4.64 -17.49
CA THR A 195 -8.09 -3.67 -17.41
C THR A 195 -8.55 -3.50 -15.97
N ALA A 196 -8.72 -4.59 -15.22
CA ALA A 196 -9.06 -4.52 -13.80
C ALA A 196 -7.99 -3.73 -13.01
N LEU A 197 -6.70 -4.04 -13.23
CA LEU A 197 -5.59 -3.35 -12.58
C LEU A 197 -5.51 -1.86 -12.94
N PHE A 198 -5.83 -1.50 -14.20
CA PHE A 198 -5.93 -0.10 -14.63
C PHE A 198 -6.96 0.67 -13.77
N PHE A 199 -8.12 0.07 -13.54
CA PHE A 199 -9.18 0.62 -12.67
C PHE A 199 -8.89 0.49 -11.16
N CYS A 200 -7.80 -0.18 -10.77
CA CYS A 200 -7.33 -0.24 -9.38
C CYS A 200 -6.34 0.88 -9.06
N HIS A 201 -5.29 1.01 -9.89
CA HIS A 201 -4.33 2.10 -9.79
C HIS A 201 -3.45 2.21 -11.04
N GLY A 202 -3.42 3.40 -11.68
CA GLY A 202 -2.69 3.64 -12.93
C GLY A 202 -1.18 3.38 -12.84
N LEU A 203 -0.52 3.84 -11.76
CA LEU A 203 0.94 3.60 -11.60
C LEU A 203 1.31 2.13 -11.43
N VAL A 204 0.53 1.34 -10.66
CA VAL A 204 0.78 -0.10 -10.49
C VAL A 204 0.53 -0.82 -11.82
N PHE A 205 -0.53 -0.44 -12.52
CA PHE A 205 -0.82 -0.92 -13.87
C PHE A 205 0.37 -0.68 -14.83
N LEU A 206 0.92 0.54 -14.88
CA LEU A 206 2.03 0.88 -15.78
C LEU A 206 3.29 0.06 -15.46
N LEU A 207 3.65 -0.09 -14.17
CA LEU A 207 4.77 -0.93 -13.76
C LEU A 207 4.54 -2.39 -14.19
N ALA A 208 3.37 -2.94 -13.86
CA ALA A 208 3.04 -4.34 -14.10
C ALA A 208 2.99 -4.64 -15.61
N ALA A 209 2.45 -3.71 -16.42
CA ALA A 209 2.46 -3.78 -17.88
C ALA A 209 3.89 -3.74 -18.43
N ALA A 210 4.74 -2.83 -17.95
CA ALA A 210 6.15 -2.75 -18.36
C ALA A 210 6.92 -4.05 -18.06
N ILE A 211 6.69 -4.65 -16.88
CA ILE A 211 7.26 -5.95 -16.51
C ILE A 211 6.71 -7.06 -17.43
N GLY A 212 5.42 -7.07 -17.71
CA GLY A 212 4.78 -8.04 -18.61
C GLY A 212 5.34 -7.98 -20.04
N VAL A 213 5.49 -6.78 -20.59
CA VAL A 213 6.16 -6.54 -21.87
C VAL A 213 7.60 -7.04 -21.81
N GLY A 214 8.34 -6.74 -20.74
CA GLY A 214 9.70 -7.25 -20.55
C GLY A 214 9.78 -8.79 -20.55
N PHE A 215 8.83 -9.48 -19.91
CA PHE A 215 8.76 -10.95 -19.98
C PHE A 215 8.57 -11.46 -21.41
N VAL A 216 7.67 -10.84 -22.18
CA VAL A 216 7.45 -11.21 -23.59
C VAL A 216 8.72 -11.01 -24.41
N LEU A 217 9.38 -9.86 -24.28
CA LEU A 217 10.61 -9.55 -25.03
C LEU A 217 11.80 -10.47 -24.68
N VAL A 218 11.87 -10.94 -23.43
CA VAL A 218 12.91 -11.88 -22.98
C VAL A 218 12.60 -13.30 -23.46
N LYS A 219 11.35 -13.76 -23.35
CA LYS A 219 10.98 -15.16 -23.60
C LYS A 219 10.63 -15.48 -25.06
N GLN A 220 10.09 -14.52 -25.80
CA GLN A 220 9.61 -14.75 -27.16
C GLN A 220 10.71 -14.40 -28.18
N ARG A 221 11.14 -15.41 -28.93
CA ARG A 221 12.07 -15.28 -30.07
C ARG A 221 11.53 -16.09 -31.25
N PRO A 222 11.72 -15.62 -32.51
CA PRO A 222 12.34 -14.34 -32.93
C PRO A 222 11.43 -13.11 -32.70
N LEU A 223 11.92 -11.88 -33.02
CA LEU A 223 11.23 -10.61 -32.78
C LEU A 223 9.79 -10.56 -33.34
N ALA A 224 9.56 -11.16 -34.51
CA ALA A 224 8.23 -11.23 -35.11
C ALA A 224 7.20 -11.95 -34.21
N ARG A 225 7.64 -13.03 -33.52
CA ARG A 225 6.80 -13.73 -32.53
C ARG A 225 6.58 -12.89 -31.29
N ALA A 226 7.59 -12.14 -30.85
CA ALA A 226 7.45 -11.19 -29.75
C ALA A 226 6.43 -10.10 -30.08
N ALA A 227 6.48 -9.52 -31.28
CA ALA A 227 5.52 -8.50 -31.72
C ALA A 227 4.08 -9.02 -31.69
N LEU A 228 3.83 -10.24 -32.19
CA LEU A 228 2.51 -10.87 -32.10
C LEU A 228 2.10 -11.18 -30.66
N ALA A 229 3.03 -11.61 -29.81
CA ALA A 229 2.78 -11.85 -28.40
C ALA A 229 2.49 -10.57 -27.59
N LEU A 230 2.82 -9.38 -28.12
CA LEU A 230 2.43 -8.11 -27.50
C LEU A 230 0.97 -7.72 -27.78
N ALA A 231 0.26 -8.45 -28.64
CA ALA A 231 -1.12 -8.14 -29.03
C ALA A 231 -2.07 -7.83 -27.86
N PRO A 232 -2.05 -8.56 -26.71
CA PRO A 232 -2.98 -8.25 -25.62
C PRO A 232 -2.63 -6.96 -24.85
N PHE A 233 -1.42 -6.41 -25.00
CA PHE A 233 -1.04 -5.11 -24.43
C PHE A 233 -1.53 -3.93 -25.28
N VAL A 234 -1.82 -4.15 -26.57
CA VAL A 234 -2.35 -3.10 -27.46
C VAL A 234 -3.65 -2.48 -26.94
N PRO A 235 -4.72 -3.24 -26.64
CA PRO A 235 -5.95 -2.67 -26.08
C PRO A 235 -5.73 -2.00 -24.71
N LEU A 236 -4.78 -2.48 -23.91
CA LEU A 236 -4.41 -1.82 -22.64
C LEU A 236 -3.73 -0.45 -22.89
N GLY A 237 -2.90 -0.35 -23.93
CA GLY A 237 -2.33 0.92 -24.38
C GLY A 237 -3.39 1.87 -24.92
N VAL A 238 -4.36 1.36 -25.71
CA VAL A 238 -5.52 2.14 -26.17
C VAL A 238 -6.33 2.67 -25.00
N LEU A 239 -6.56 1.86 -23.96
CA LEU A 239 -7.24 2.30 -22.73
C LEU A 239 -6.52 3.48 -22.07
N CYS A 240 -5.18 3.48 -22.03
CA CYS A 240 -4.41 4.62 -21.51
C CYS A 240 -4.59 5.88 -22.35
N ILE A 241 -4.59 5.75 -23.68
CA ILE A 241 -4.79 6.87 -24.61
C ILE A 241 -6.19 7.45 -24.44
N VAL A 242 -7.22 6.59 -24.40
CA VAL A 242 -8.62 7.00 -24.18
C VAL A 242 -8.76 7.71 -22.83
N TYR A 243 -8.18 7.17 -21.76
CA TYR A 243 -8.21 7.81 -20.46
C TYR A 243 -7.48 9.15 -20.42
N ALA A 244 -6.31 9.25 -21.06
CA ALA A 244 -5.57 10.50 -21.13
C ALA A 244 -6.34 11.56 -21.92
N TRP A 245 -6.97 11.18 -23.04
CA TRP A 245 -7.83 12.06 -23.84
C TRP A 245 -9.06 12.51 -23.05
N TRP A 246 -9.76 11.58 -22.41
CA TRP A 246 -10.91 11.87 -21.53
C TRP A 246 -10.54 12.77 -20.37
N SER A 247 -9.44 12.48 -19.68
CA SER A 247 -8.98 13.29 -18.55
C SER A 247 -8.67 14.71 -19.00
N ARG A 248 -8.02 14.87 -20.16
CA ARG A 248 -7.72 16.18 -20.73
C ARG A 248 -8.96 16.96 -21.16
N SER A 249 -10.01 16.29 -21.65
CA SER A 249 -11.24 16.96 -22.06
C SER A 249 -12.16 17.32 -20.90
N THR A 250 -12.06 16.62 -19.77
CA THR A 250 -12.98 16.78 -18.63
C THR A 250 -12.37 17.49 -17.43
N ASP A 251 -11.04 17.62 -17.38
CA ASP A 251 -10.36 18.28 -16.27
C ASP A 251 -9.87 19.69 -16.67
N PRO A 252 -10.51 20.76 -16.17
CA PRO A 252 -10.11 22.12 -16.51
C PRO A 252 -8.76 22.53 -15.89
N LEU A 253 -8.23 21.78 -14.91
CA LEU A 253 -6.90 22.02 -14.34
C LEU A 253 -5.79 21.24 -15.07
N LEU A 254 -6.11 20.28 -15.94
CA LEU A 254 -5.10 19.44 -16.56
C LEU A 254 -4.36 20.25 -17.63
N GLY A 255 -3.11 20.60 -17.32
CA GLY A 255 -2.29 21.53 -18.12
C GLY A 255 -2.17 22.95 -17.55
N GLN A 256 -2.90 23.28 -16.48
CA GLN A 256 -2.74 24.55 -15.76
C GLN A 256 -1.72 24.43 -14.62
N ALA A 257 -0.88 25.45 -14.43
CA ALA A 257 -0.07 25.58 -13.23
C ALA A 257 -1.00 25.91 -12.05
N VAL A 258 -0.98 25.09 -11.00
CA VAL A 258 -1.71 25.37 -9.75
C VAL A 258 -0.66 25.81 -8.72
N ALA A 259 -0.86 26.98 -8.13
CA ALA A 259 0.03 27.51 -7.11
C ALA A 259 0.21 26.50 -5.96
N GLY A 260 1.44 26.28 -5.51
CA GLY A 260 1.76 25.30 -4.47
C GLY A 260 1.86 23.84 -4.95
N ILE A 261 1.47 23.50 -6.18
CA ILE A 261 1.62 22.15 -6.72
C ILE A 261 2.79 22.11 -7.71
N ALA A 262 3.87 21.43 -7.33
CA ALA A 262 4.98 21.18 -8.24
C ALA A 262 4.50 20.39 -9.48
N VAL A 263 4.62 21.00 -10.67
CA VAL A 263 4.25 20.35 -11.94
C VAL A 263 5.23 19.23 -12.26
N PHE A 264 6.51 19.46 -11.96
CA PHE A 264 7.60 18.53 -12.18
C PHE A 264 8.71 18.78 -11.17
N ASN A 265 9.15 17.73 -10.49
CA ASN A 265 10.37 17.74 -9.70
C ASN A 265 11.06 16.40 -9.92
N TRP A 266 12.22 16.42 -10.58
CA TRP A 266 12.97 15.20 -10.76
C TRP A 266 13.37 14.64 -9.41
N GLY A 267 13.95 15.44 -8.51
CA GLY A 267 14.38 14.98 -7.19
C GLY A 267 15.45 13.91 -7.27
N PHE A 268 16.37 13.98 -8.25
CA PHE A 268 17.56 13.12 -8.26
C PHE A 268 18.58 13.73 -7.32
N ASP A 269 18.97 12.96 -6.32
CA ASP A 269 20.12 13.22 -5.49
C ASP A 269 20.88 11.90 -5.27
N TRP A 270 22.13 12.00 -4.80
CA TRP A 270 22.88 10.81 -4.40
C TRP A 270 22.23 10.06 -3.23
N GLN A 271 21.31 10.71 -2.50
CA GLN A 271 20.57 10.07 -1.41
C GLN A 271 19.64 8.98 -1.93
N ARG A 272 19.14 9.05 -3.18
CA ARG A 272 18.36 7.98 -3.82
C ARG A 272 19.03 6.61 -3.73
N LEU A 273 20.35 6.52 -3.92
CA LEU A 273 21.06 5.24 -3.86
C LEU A 273 20.93 4.58 -2.49
N LEU A 274 21.02 5.39 -1.44
CA LEU A 274 20.98 4.93 -0.06
C LEU A 274 19.54 4.82 0.46
N ALA A 275 18.60 5.55 -0.13
CA ALA A 275 17.23 5.64 0.36
C ALA A 275 16.33 4.48 -0.11
N LEU A 276 16.65 3.81 -1.23
CA LEU A 276 15.87 2.66 -1.71
C LEU A 276 15.64 1.57 -0.64
N PRO A 277 16.68 1.03 0.01
CA PRO A 277 16.51 0.04 1.07
C PRO A 277 15.80 0.59 2.30
N VAL A 278 15.81 1.91 2.51
CA VAL A 278 15.20 2.61 3.66
C VAL A 278 13.69 2.75 3.45
N TYR A 279 13.26 3.14 2.25
CA TYR A 279 11.85 3.42 1.93
C TYR A 279 10.94 2.19 1.94
N VAL A 280 11.51 0.99 1.90
CA VAL A 280 10.76 -0.27 2.13
C VAL A 280 10.23 -0.35 3.57
N TRP A 281 10.81 0.37 4.52
CA TRP A 281 10.52 0.24 5.96
C TRP A 281 9.90 1.48 6.59
N GLY A 282 9.81 2.58 5.84
CA GLY A 282 9.08 3.79 6.23
C GLY A 282 9.57 5.03 5.50
N MET A 283 9.18 6.20 5.99
CA MET A 283 9.38 7.48 5.28
C MET A 283 10.46 8.41 5.85
N ASN A 284 11.03 8.09 7.01
CA ASN A 284 11.87 9.01 7.79
C ASN A 284 13.26 8.43 8.11
N LYS A 285 14.18 9.27 8.59
CA LYS A 285 15.53 8.88 9.01
C LYS A 285 15.56 7.88 10.17
N ALA A 286 14.50 7.81 10.99
CA ALA A 286 14.46 6.88 12.13
C ALA A 286 14.39 5.41 11.70
N VAL A 287 14.05 5.13 10.43
CA VAL A 287 14.06 3.77 9.90
C VAL A 287 15.47 3.26 9.55
N VAL A 288 16.50 4.10 9.68
CA VAL A 288 17.91 3.68 9.61
C VAL A 288 18.23 2.56 10.60
N GLY A 289 17.52 2.50 11.75
CA GLY A 289 17.64 1.41 12.71
C GLY A 289 17.30 0.02 12.14
N TYR A 290 16.56 -0.04 11.02
CA TYR A 290 16.21 -1.29 10.34
C TYR A 290 17.19 -1.71 9.25
N LEU A 291 18.19 -0.87 8.91
CA LEU A 291 19.20 -1.21 7.90
C LEU A 291 19.90 -2.56 8.13
N PRO A 292 20.26 -2.97 9.37
CA PRO A 292 20.83 -4.29 9.61
C PRO A 292 19.90 -5.43 9.18
N LEU A 293 18.59 -5.30 9.42
CA LEU A 293 17.60 -6.27 8.97
C LEU A 293 17.45 -6.27 7.45
N VAL A 294 17.49 -5.10 6.81
CA VAL A 294 17.46 -4.98 5.34
C VAL A 294 18.68 -5.69 4.75
N ALA A 295 19.87 -5.37 5.25
CA ALA A 295 21.12 -6.00 4.82
C ALA A 295 21.07 -7.52 5.01
N LEU A 296 20.53 -7.99 6.15
CA LEU A 296 20.32 -9.42 6.40
C LEU A 296 19.38 -10.05 5.38
N MET A 297 18.24 -9.41 5.05
CA MET A 297 17.29 -9.91 4.05
C MET A 297 17.89 -9.96 2.64
N PHE A 298 18.70 -8.97 2.26
CA PHE A 298 19.44 -9.01 0.99
C PHE A 298 20.54 -10.09 1.02
N ALA A 299 21.23 -10.29 2.13
CA ALA A 299 22.26 -11.32 2.26
C ALA A 299 21.69 -12.74 2.33
N ALA A 300 20.45 -12.91 2.78
CA ALA A 300 19.85 -14.21 3.10
C ALA A 300 19.89 -15.24 1.96
N PRO A 301 19.45 -14.93 0.71
CA PRO A 301 19.53 -15.90 -0.38
C PRO A 301 20.97 -16.42 -0.61
N TRP A 302 21.96 -15.54 -0.50
CA TRP A 302 23.37 -15.88 -0.68
C TRP A 302 23.91 -16.75 0.45
N VAL A 303 23.57 -16.44 1.69
CA VAL A 303 23.93 -17.27 2.86
C VAL A 303 23.28 -18.65 2.77
N TRP A 304 22.05 -18.71 2.25
CA TRP A 304 21.33 -19.95 1.98
C TRP A 304 21.78 -20.69 0.73
N ARG A 305 22.67 -20.10 -0.08
CA ARG A 305 23.18 -20.63 -1.35
C ARG A 305 22.08 -20.82 -2.40
N ASP A 306 21.04 -20.01 -2.29
CA ASP A 306 20.04 -19.91 -3.34
C ASP A 306 20.72 -19.39 -4.60
N ARG A 307 20.23 -19.84 -5.76
CA ARG A 307 20.76 -19.45 -7.06
C ARG A 307 19.75 -18.57 -7.75
N ILE A 308 20.23 -17.65 -8.59
CA ILE A 308 19.35 -16.94 -9.51
C ILE A 308 18.68 -17.98 -10.41
N ASN A 309 17.37 -17.86 -10.58
CA ASN A 309 16.58 -18.77 -11.40
C ASN A 309 17.15 -18.84 -12.82
N ALA A 310 17.20 -20.05 -13.39
CA ALA A 310 17.66 -20.24 -14.77
C ALA A 310 16.77 -19.51 -15.79
N ASP A 311 15.50 -19.29 -15.44
CA ASP A 311 14.61 -18.44 -16.22
C ASP A 311 15.02 -16.97 -16.13
N ARG A 312 15.75 -16.47 -17.13
CA ARG A 312 16.23 -15.07 -17.18
C ARG A 312 15.11 -14.04 -17.07
N ALA A 313 13.86 -14.39 -17.34
CA ALA A 313 12.76 -13.45 -17.20
C ALA A 313 12.58 -12.99 -15.74
N VAL A 314 12.96 -13.79 -14.73
CA VAL A 314 12.71 -13.45 -13.32
C VAL A 314 13.45 -12.19 -12.84
N VAL A 315 14.45 -11.71 -13.58
CA VAL A 315 15.15 -10.45 -13.23
C VAL A 315 14.41 -9.20 -13.70
N VAL A 316 13.44 -9.33 -14.61
CA VAL A 316 12.69 -8.21 -15.19
C VAL A 316 11.97 -7.36 -14.13
N PRO A 317 11.28 -7.94 -13.12
CA PRO A 317 10.66 -7.13 -12.06
C PRO A 317 11.66 -6.29 -11.28
N MET A 318 12.82 -6.87 -10.93
CA MET A 318 13.86 -6.15 -10.19
C MET A 318 14.46 -5.01 -11.04
N PHE A 319 14.69 -5.28 -12.32
CA PHE A 319 15.16 -4.26 -13.25
C PHE A 319 14.13 -3.12 -13.43
N ALA A 320 12.84 -3.44 -13.54
CA ALA A 320 11.78 -2.44 -13.64
C ALA A 320 11.68 -1.56 -12.38
N VAL A 321 11.75 -2.16 -11.18
CA VAL A 321 11.77 -1.41 -9.91
C VAL A 321 12.99 -0.50 -9.85
N ALA A 322 14.17 -0.98 -10.23
CA ALA A 322 15.38 -0.18 -10.31
C ALA A 322 15.26 0.97 -11.33
N LEU A 323 14.72 0.70 -12.52
CA LEU A 323 14.48 1.73 -13.52
C LEU A 323 13.55 2.83 -13.00
N VAL A 324 12.44 2.45 -12.36
CA VAL A 324 11.53 3.43 -11.75
C VAL A 324 12.25 4.24 -10.68
N TRP A 325 13.02 3.58 -9.82
CA TRP A 325 13.75 4.26 -8.76
C TRP A 325 14.74 5.32 -9.26
N PHE A 326 15.50 4.99 -10.31
CA PHE A 326 16.57 5.86 -10.81
C PHE A 326 16.12 6.86 -11.86
N PHE A 327 15.09 6.55 -12.65
CA PHE A 327 14.73 7.34 -13.83
C PHE A 327 13.33 7.96 -13.78
N VAL A 328 12.48 7.62 -12.81
CA VAL A 328 11.20 8.31 -12.63
C VAL A 328 11.38 9.51 -11.69
N PRO A 329 10.81 10.68 -12.02
CA PRO A 329 10.88 11.88 -11.18
C PRO A 329 10.14 11.68 -9.85
N GLY A 330 10.45 12.49 -8.84
CA GLY A 330 9.73 12.52 -7.57
C GLY A 330 8.29 13.01 -7.74
N THR A 331 8.10 14.02 -8.59
CA THR A 331 6.78 14.58 -8.90
C THR A 331 6.66 14.81 -10.41
N ALA A 332 5.56 14.39 -11.01
CA ALA A 332 5.18 14.74 -12.37
C ALA A 332 3.66 14.71 -12.54
N LEU A 333 3.13 15.51 -13.47
CA LEU A 333 1.69 15.58 -13.75
C LEU A 333 0.86 15.79 -12.47
N LYS A 334 1.31 16.68 -11.58
CA LYS A 334 0.69 16.98 -10.28
C LYS A 334 0.57 15.79 -9.33
N THR A 335 1.29 14.70 -9.61
CA THR A 335 1.34 13.52 -8.77
C THR A 335 2.69 13.47 -8.08
N ALA A 336 2.69 13.61 -6.76
CA ALA A 336 3.88 13.55 -5.94
C ALA A 336 4.24 12.11 -5.53
N TYR A 337 5.51 11.94 -5.17
CA TYR A 337 6.11 10.69 -4.69
C TYR A 337 5.99 9.51 -5.67
N LEU A 338 6.20 9.75 -6.96
CA LEU A 338 6.02 8.71 -7.99
C LEU A 338 6.94 7.50 -7.76
N TYR A 339 8.26 7.68 -7.75
CA TYR A 339 9.18 6.55 -7.59
C TYR A 339 9.18 5.95 -6.17
N HIS A 340 8.98 6.78 -5.14
CA HIS A 340 9.03 6.37 -3.73
C HIS A 340 8.04 5.23 -3.43
N ARG A 341 6.85 5.29 -4.03
CA ARG A 341 5.78 4.30 -3.89
C ARG A 341 6.23 2.87 -4.22
N PHE A 342 7.15 2.74 -5.17
CA PHE A 342 7.59 1.46 -5.70
C PHE A 342 8.63 0.74 -4.85
N ALA A 343 9.11 1.36 -3.76
CA ALA A 343 9.91 0.67 -2.75
C ALA A 343 9.18 -0.59 -2.21
N LEU A 344 7.84 -0.55 -2.15
CA LEU A 344 6.99 -1.70 -1.81
C LEU A 344 7.36 -3.00 -2.57
N PHE A 345 7.75 -2.88 -3.84
CA PHE A 345 8.03 -4.01 -4.72
C PHE A 345 9.49 -4.47 -4.69
N LEU A 346 10.38 -3.79 -3.95
CA LEU A 346 11.82 -4.09 -3.94
C LEU A 346 12.11 -5.51 -3.42
N LEU A 347 11.68 -5.81 -2.18
CA LEU A 347 11.93 -7.11 -1.57
C LEU A 347 11.19 -8.25 -2.30
N PRO A 348 9.92 -8.08 -2.74
CA PRO A 348 9.27 -9.05 -3.60
C PRO A 348 10.03 -9.34 -4.90
N ALA A 349 10.39 -8.30 -5.65
CA ALA A 349 11.11 -8.45 -6.91
C ALA A 349 12.48 -9.12 -6.71
N TYR A 350 13.17 -8.79 -5.63
CA TYR A 350 14.43 -9.42 -5.24
C TYR A 350 14.26 -10.91 -4.92
N ALA A 351 13.31 -11.26 -4.05
CA ALA A 351 13.07 -12.64 -3.64
C ALA A 351 12.66 -13.55 -4.82
N LEU A 352 11.87 -13.04 -5.76
CA LEU A 352 11.42 -13.79 -6.94
C LEU A 352 12.56 -14.20 -7.89
N MET A 353 13.74 -13.58 -7.77
CA MET A 353 14.91 -13.93 -8.57
C MET A 353 15.54 -15.27 -8.16
N PHE A 354 15.33 -15.74 -6.93
CA PHE A 354 16.10 -16.83 -6.35
C PHE A 354 15.32 -18.14 -6.24
N CYS A 355 16.01 -19.26 -6.45
CA CYS A 355 15.52 -20.61 -6.19
C CYS A 355 16.49 -21.39 -5.31
N ALA A 356 15.93 -22.35 -4.57
CA ALA A 356 16.71 -23.24 -3.72
C ALA A 356 17.74 -24.02 -4.59
N PRO A 357 18.94 -24.32 -4.05
CA PRO A 357 19.89 -25.15 -4.77
C PRO A 357 19.26 -26.52 -5.08
N PRO A 358 19.56 -27.14 -6.25
CA PRO A 358 19.03 -28.45 -6.58
C PRO A 358 19.37 -29.45 -5.46
N SER A 359 18.35 -29.98 -4.79
CA SER A 359 18.54 -31.12 -3.91
C SER A 359 19.07 -32.28 -4.76
N ALA A 360 20.14 -32.93 -4.31
CA ALA A 360 20.76 -34.09 -4.96
C ALA A 360 19.88 -35.36 -4.91
N ALA A 361 18.58 -35.21 -5.18
CA ALA A 361 17.58 -36.28 -5.17
C ALA A 361 17.34 -36.88 -6.56
N SER A 362 18.11 -36.47 -7.58
CA SER A 362 18.08 -37.11 -8.91
C SER A 362 19.49 -37.51 -9.34
N GLY A 363 19.88 -38.75 -9.01
CA GLY A 363 20.98 -39.48 -9.66
C GLY A 363 22.36 -39.32 -9.03
N ALA A 364 22.75 -40.32 -8.23
CA ALA A 364 24.10 -40.86 -8.07
C ALA A 364 25.29 -39.88 -8.23
N ARG A 365 25.52 -39.03 -7.23
CA ARG A 365 26.86 -38.66 -6.71
C ARG A 365 26.63 -37.98 -5.37
N ALA A 366 27.27 -38.52 -4.33
CA ALA A 366 27.15 -38.07 -2.95
C ALA A 366 27.23 -36.54 -2.88
N ALA A 367 26.11 -35.90 -2.52
CA ALA A 367 26.14 -34.49 -2.19
C ALA A 367 27.13 -34.33 -1.02
N PRO A 368 28.10 -33.40 -1.10
CA PRO A 368 28.98 -33.14 0.02
C PRO A 368 28.09 -32.81 1.21
N ALA A 369 28.23 -33.58 2.29
CA ALA A 369 27.47 -33.40 3.53
C ALA A 369 27.47 -31.91 3.87
N VAL A 370 26.29 -31.28 3.82
CA VAL A 370 26.15 -29.89 4.23
C VAL A 370 26.60 -29.84 5.68
N SER A 371 27.80 -29.31 5.93
CA SER A 371 28.39 -29.22 7.27
C SER A 371 27.36 -28.71 8.27
N ASN A 372 27.29 -29.33 9.45
CA ASN A 372 26.36 -28.95 10.52
C ASN A 372 26.43 -27.44 10.83
N SER A 373 27.62 -26.85 10.75
CA SER A 373 27.84 -25.41 10.90
C SER A 373 27.03 -24.57 9.91
N ARG A 374 26.88 -25.02 8.65
CA ARG A 374 26.08 -24.31 7.63
C ARG A 374 24.58 -24.41 7.90
N ARG A 375 24.10 -25.55 8.41
CA ARG A 375 22.70 -25.69 8.81
C ARG A 375 22.37 -24.79 10.00
N ILE A 376 23.30 -24.66 10.95
CA ILE A 376 23.16 -23.76 12.10
C ILE A 376 23.11 -22.30 11.62
N ILE A 377 24.03 -21.88 10.75
CA ILE A 377 24.03 -20.52 10.19
C ILE A 377 22.72 -20.22 9.45
N GLY A 378 22.25 -21.12 8.58
CA GLY A 378 21.00 -20.92 7.83
C GLY A 378 19.78 -20.77 8.73
N ARG A 379 19.69 -21.56 9.81
CA ARG A 379 18.63 -21.44 10.83
C ARG A 379 18.77 -20.16 11.65
N GLY A 380 20.01 -19.76 11.99
CA GLY A 380 20.29 -18.51 12.68
C GLY A 380 19.84 -17.29 11.89
N VAL A 381 20.15 -17.24 10.59
CA VAL A 381 19.67 -16.18 9.67
C VAL A 381 18.15 -16.16 9.62
N GLN A 382 17.51 -17.31 9.47
CA GLN A 382 16.05 -17.40 9.47
C GLN A 382 15.46 -16.86 10.78
N ALA A 383 15.98 -17.27 11.94
CA ALA A 383 15.52 -16.79 13.24
C ALA A 383 15.73 -15.29 13.41
N ALA A 384 16.86 -14.75 12.95
CA ALA A 384 17.16 -13.32 12.99
C ALA A 384 16.21 -12.49 12.09
N ILE A 385 15.86 -13.00 10.91
CA ILE A 385 14.83 -12.36 10.05
C ILE A 385 13.48 -12.35 10.74
N ILE A 386 13.06 -13.48 11.33
CA ILE A 386 11.79 -13.59 12.07
C ILE A 386 11.77 -12.59 13.22
N ALA A 387 12.81 -12.59 14.05
CA ALA A 387 12.94 -11.66 15.17
C ALA A 387 12.93 -10.20 14.68
N GLY A 388 13.62 -9.90 13.59
CA GLY A 388 13.62 -8.58 12.97
C GLY A 388 12.23 -8.12 12.54
N CYS A 389 11.44 -8.97 11.89
CA CYS A 389 10.06 -8.66 11.53
C CYS A 389 9.19 -8.39 12.77
N TRP A 390 9.36 -9.17 13.84
CA TRP A 390 8.64 -8.97 15.10
C TRP A 390 9.05 -7.70 15.83
N ILE A 391 10.34 -7.37 15.86
CA ILE A 391 10.84 -6.10 16.41
C ILE A 391 10.26 -4.93 15.63
N PHE A 392 10.27 -5.00 14.29
CA PHE A 392 9.67 -3.97 13.43
C PHE A 392 8.17 -3.80 13.73
N PHE A 393 7.39 -4.88 13.79
CA PHE A 393 5.97 -4.80 14.10
C PHE A 393 5.68 -4.36 15.55
N ALA A 394 6.51 -4.75 16.52
CA ALA A 394 6.39 -4.25 17.89
C ALA A 394 6.64 -2.74 17.97
N ASP A 395 7.65 -2.22 17.28
CA ASP A 395 7.88 -0.78 17.17
C ASP A 395 6.72 -0.07 16.46
N GLN A 396 6.18 -0.63 15.36
CA GLN A 396 4.98 -0.08 14.70
C GLN A 396 3.77 -0.05 15.66
N THR A 397 3.52 -1.13 16.40
CA THR A 397 2.46 -1.20 17.42
C THR A 397 2.60 -0.11 18.46
N ILE A 398 3.80 0.07 19.02
CA ILE A 398 4.06 1.11 20.02
C ILE A 398 3.82 2.50 19.44
N ARG A 399 4.28 2.77 18.22
CA ARG A 399 4.09 4.05 17.54
C ARG A 399 2.62 4.33 17.23
N LEU A 400 1.89 3.34 16.74
CA LEU A 400 0.46 3.44 16.43
C LEU A 400 -0.36 3.68 17.70
N HIS A 401 -0.06 2.96 18.78
CA HIS A 401 -0.72 3.17 20.08
C HIS A 401 -0.42 4.57 20.63
N ARG A 402 0.83 5.02 20.59
CA ARG A 402 1.18 6.38 21.03
C ARG A 402 0.48 7.45 20.18
N PHE A 403 0.39 7.23 18.86
CA PHE A 403 -0.35 8.13 17.98
C PHE A 403 -1.83 8.17 18.32
N ALA A 404 -2.44 7.03 18.64
CA ALA A 404 -3.85 6.96 19.06
C ALA A 404 -4.12 7.85 20.29
N VAL A 405 -3.17 7.95 21.21
CA VAL A 405 -3.23 8.88 22.35
C VAL A 405 -2.99 10.33 21.89
N GLU A 406 -1.99 10.55 21.01
CA GLU A 406 -1.63 11.89 20.50
C GLU A 406 -2.75 12.56 19.69
N ILE A 407 -3.54 11.78 18.93
CA ILE A 407 -4.64 12.28 18.07
C ILE A 407 -5.96 12.41 18.84
N ALA A 408 -6.08 11.89 20.06
CA ALA A 408 -7.33 11.90 20.84
C ALA A 408 -7.99 13.29 21.00
N PRO A 409 -7.26 14.42 21.11
CA PRO A 409 -7.87 15.75 21.15
C PRO A 409 -8.76 16.08 19.95
N LEU A 410 -8.50 15.48 18.77
CA LEU A 410 -9.34 15.66 17.59
C LEU A 410 -10.78 15.17 17.82
N ASP A 411 -10.98 14.14 18.66
CA ASP A 411 -12.33 13.66 19.02
C ASP A 411 -13.15 14.77 19.70
N THR A 412 -12.50 15.52 20.60
CA THR A 412 -13.12 16.66 21.29
C THR A 412 -13.54 17.74 20.28
N LEU A 413 -12.71 18.02 19.27
CA LEU A 413 -13.05 18.98 18.22
C LEU A 413 -14.24 18.49 17.40
N LEU A 414 -14.21 17.23 16.94
CA LEU A 414 -15.29 16.64 16.13
C LEU A 414 -16.62 16.64 16.88
N ALA A 415 -16.61 16.36 18.18
CA ALA A 415 -17.81 16.41 19.03
C ALA A 415 -18.44 17.80 19.17
N GLN A 416 -17.67 18.88 18.92
CA GLN A 416 -18.15 20.27 18.96
C GLN A 416 -18.59 20.79 17.59
N THR A 417 -18.42 20.01 16.53
CA THR A 417 -18.85 20.39 15.18
C THR A 417 -20.27 19.93 14.87
N GLN A 418 -21.02 20.78 14.17
CA GLN A 418 -22.28 20.36 13.56
C GLN A 418 -22.01 19.62 12.25
N PRO A 419 -22.81 18.61 11.87
CA PRO A 419 -22.62 17.88 10.62
C PRO A 419 -22.95 18.76 9.39
N GLU A 420 -22.50 18.31 8.22
CA GLU A 420 -22.83 18.90 6.92
C GLU A 420 -22.43 20.38 6.76
N GLN A 421 -21.37 20.83 7.45
CA GLN A 421 -20.80 22.16 7.29
C GLN A 421 -19.50 22.10 6.48
N ARG A 422 -19.15 23.24 5.87
CA ARG A 422 -17.86 23.38 5.19
C ARG A 422 -16.81 23.85 6.17
N ALA A 423 -15.64 23.23 6.13
CA ALA A 423 -14.53 23.53 7.02
C ALA A 423 -13.22 23.71 6.23
N LEU A 424 -12.31 24.50 6.81
CA LEU A 424 -10.96 24.69 6.30
C LEU A 424 -9.96 24.07 7.27
N SER A 425 -8.98 23.35 6.70
CA SER A 425 -7.84 22.81 7.43
C SER A 425 -6.66 23.78 7.39
N LEU A 426 -6.14 24.15 8.56
CA LEU A 426 -4.97 25.01 8.73
C LEU A 426 -3.96 24.30 9.62
N ILE A 427 -3.19 23.38 9.03
CA ILE A 427 -2.24 22.50 9.74
C ILE A 427 -0.83 23.10 9.66
N PHE A 428 -0.45 23.85 10.71
CA PHE A 428 0.87 24.46 10.83
C PHE A 428 1.93 23.40 11.12
N ASP A 429 1.65 22.54 12.11
CA ASP A 429 2.56 21.49 12.55
C ASP A 429 2.06 20.14 12.04
N ARG A 430 2.66 19.61 10.97
CA ARG A 430 2.17 18.36 10.34
C ARG A 430 2.79 17.10 10.95
N ALA A 431 3.87 17.26 11.69
CA ALA A 431 4.65 16.17 12.21
C ALA A 431 3.97 15.54 13.42
N SER A 432 4.05 14.22 13.52
CA SER A 432 3.71 13.48 14.74
C SER A 432 4.99 12.98 15.39
N PRO A 433 5.35 13.49 16.58
CA PRO A 433 6.43 12.93 17.39
C PRO A 433 6.17 11.47 17.77
N ALA A 434 4.94 11.09 18.14
CA ALA A 434 4.58 9.73 18.54
C ALA A 434 4.83 8.71 17.42
N TYR A 435 4.36 9.02 16.21
CA TYR A 435 4.51 8.13 15.06
C TYR A 435 5.85 8.31 14.32
N ARG A 436 6.58 9.38 14.65
CA ARG A 436 7.81 9.85 13.98
C ARG A 436 7.57 10.22 12.52
N SER A 437 6.36 10.60 12.14
CA SER A 437 6.06 11.05 10.78
C SER A 437 6.23 12.55 10.67
N THR A 438 6.73 13.03 9.54
CA THR A 438 6.86 14.47 9.27
C THR A 438 5.54 15.09 8.77
N ALA A 439 4.52 14.28 8.50
CA ALA A 439 3.30 14.74 7.83
C ALA A 439 2.00 14.05 8.30
N ALA A 440 2.02 13.26 9.38
CA ALA A 440 0.86 12.47 9.81
C ALA A 440 -0.43 13.29 10.03
N TYR A 441 -0.31 14.57 10.40
CA TYR A 441 -1.44 15.44 10.65
C TYR A 441 -1.99 16.18 9.44
N ALA A 442 -1.31 16.12 8.28
CA ALA A 442 -1.58 17.00 7.14
C ALA A 442 -3.05 17.02 6.71
N HIS A 443 -3.76 15.88 6.79
CA HIS A 443 -5.17 15.78 6.38
C HIS A 443 -6.09 15.27 7.48
N GLN A 444 -5.68 15.21 8.75
CA GLN A 444 -6.48 14.57 9.80
C GLN A 444 -7.83 15.28 10.04
N SER A 445 -7.95 16.57 9.74
CA SER A 445 -9.25 17.26 9.83
C SER A 445 -10.32 16.68 8.88
N VAL A 446 -9.93 15.95 7.82
CA VAL A 446 -10.87 15.34 6.86
C VAL A 446 -11.68 14.19 7.48
N TRP A 447 -11.30 13.69 8.66
CA TRP A 447 -12.18 12.81 9.44
C TRP A 447 -13.52 13.45 9.78
N TYR A 448 -13.59 14.78 9.88
CA TYR A 448 -14.87 15.51 9.96
C TYR A 448 -15.77 15.24 8.74
N GLN A 449 -15.22 15.20 7.53
CA GLN A 449 -15.98 14.84 6.33
C GLN A 449 -16.39 13.36 6.35
N ALA A 450 -15.51 12.46 6.78
CA ALA A 450 -15.79 11.03 6.78
C ALA A 450 -16.81 10.59 7.85
N GLU A 451 -16.83 11.27 9.00
CA GLU A 451 -17.63 10.87 10.18
C GLU A 451 -18.84 11.76 10.43
N GLN A 452 -18.81 13.03 9.99
CA GLN A 452 -19.86 14.03 10.26
C GLN A 452 -20.44 14.65 8.98
N HIS A 453 -20.21 14.02 7.81
CA HIS A 453 -20.73 14.45 6.51
C HIS A 453 -20.36 15.91 6.12
N GLY A 454 -19.34 16.47 6.76
CA GLY A 454 -18.81 17.79 6.44
C GLY A 454 -18.09 17.83 5.09
N PHE A 455 -17.60 19.00 4.70
CA PHE A 455 -16.72 19.13 3.54
C PHE A 455 -15.49 19.93 3.92
N VAL A 456 -14.32 19.28 3.85
CA VAL A 456 -13.07 19.86 4.33
C VAL A 456 -12.18 20.23 3.14
N ASP A 457 -11.73 21.49 3.11
CA ASP A 457 -10.67 21.95 2.22
C ASP A 457 -9.31 21.92 2.94
N LEU A 458 -8.20 21.52 2.31
CA LEU A 458 -8.07 20.95 0.97
C LEU A 458 -8.81 19.61 0.83
N ASN A 459 -9.46 19.41 -0.32
CA ASN A 459 -10.11 18.16 -0.68
C ASN A 459 -9.44 17.46 -1.87
N PHE A 460 -9.27 16.14 -1.77
CA PHE A 460 -8.73 15.34 -2.86
C PHE A 460 -9.59 15.36 -4.13
N ALA A 461 -10.87 15.76 -4.07
CA ALA A 461 -11.72 15.93 -5.25
C ALA A 461 -11.13 16.85 -6.34
N THR A 462 -10.09 17.63 -6.00
CA THR A 462 -9.28 18.43 -6.93
C THR A 462 -8.43 17.58 -7.88
N PHE A 463 -8.03 16.37 -7.50
CA PHE A 463 -7.10 15.54 -8.26
C PHE A 463 -7.80 14.63 -9.28
N VAL A 464 -7.19 14.49 -10.47
CA VAL A 464 -7.70 13.71 -11.62
C VAL A 464 -8.17 12.30 -11.27
N PRO A 465 -7.40 11.47 -10.51
CA PRO A 465 -7.74 10.08 -10.32
C PRO A 465 -8.81 9.86 -9.24
N GLN A 466 -9.44 10.89 -8.68
CA GLN A 466 -10.47 10.67 -7.67
C GLN A 466 -11.81 10.23 -8.26
N ILE A 467 -12.56 9.47 -7.47
CA ILE A 467 -13.89 8.97 -7.81
C ILE A 467 -14.98 10.02 -7.60
N VAL A 468 -14.77 10.96 -6.67
CA VAL A 468 -15.57 12.18 -6.58
C VAL A 468 -14.68 13.35 -6.94
N ARG A 469 -15.17 14.22 -7.82
CA ARG A 469 -14.43 15.36 -8.36
C ARG A 469 -15.25 16.64 -8.27
N PHE A 470 -14.59 17.79 -8.15
CA PHE A 470 -15.27 19.06 -8.33
C PHE A 470 -15.88 19.15 -9.74
N ARG A 471 -17.04 19.79 -9.84
CA ARG A 471 -17.63 20.16 -11.12
C ARG A 471 -16.78 21.27 -11.78
N PRO A 472 -16.81 21.38 -13.12
CA PRO A 472 -16.12 22.45 -13.82
C PRO A 472 -16.50 23.83 -13.25
N GLY A 473 -15.50 24.67 -12.94
CA GLY A 473 -15.72 26.01 -12.38
C GLY A 473 -15.97 26.07 -10.86
N MET A 474 -16.18 24.93 -10.19
CA MET A 474 -16.50 24.87 -8.75
C MET A 474 -15.28 24.60 -7.86
N MET A 475 -14.08 24.57 -8.44
CA MET A 475 -12.87 24.33 -7.66
C MET A 475 -12.49 25.55 -6.81
N PRO A 476 -12.15 25.34 -5.53
CA PRO A 476 -11.68 26.41 -4.68
C PRO A 476 -10.32 26.95 -5.17
N ILE A 477 -10.13 28.27 -5.07
CA ILE A 477 -9.06 29.02 -5.76
C ILE A 477 -7.67 28.76 -5.15
N SER A 478 -7.57 28.53 -3.84
CA SER A 478 -6.29 28.53 -3.09
C SER A 478 -5.94 27.32 -2.20
N PRO A 479 -6.75 26.25 -2.00
CA PRO A 479 -6.47 25.31 -0.90
C PRO A 479 -5.14 24.52 -1.00
N PRO A 480 -4.58 24.19 -2.18
CA PRO A 480 -3.26 23.56 -2.23
C PRO A 480 -2.13 24.45 -1.70
N ALA A 481 -2.29 25.78 -1.75
CA ALA A 481 -1.30 26.71 -1.21
C ALA A 481 -1.38 26.76 0.32
N LEU A 482 -2.59 26.79 0.89
CA LEU A 482 -2.81 26.77 2.35
C LEU A 482 -2.39 25.44 2.99
N GLU A 483 -2.44 24.35 2.24
CA GLU A 483 -1.83 23.09 2.68
C GLU A 483 -0.32 23.27 2.91
N HIS A 484 0.39 24.02 2.07
CA HIS A 484 1.84 24.22 2.17
C HIS A 484 2.22 25.34 3.16
N ASP A 485 1.48 26.43 3.16
CA ASP A 485 1.70 27.59 4.02
C ASP A 485 0.37 28.07 4.62
N PRO A 486 -0.11 27.46 5.72
CA PRO A 486 -1.35 27.87 6.36
C PRO A 486 -1.25 29.28 6.99
N GLY A 487 -0.03 29.78 7.24
CA GLY A 487 0.20 31.12 7.75
C GLY A 487 -0.10 32.22 6.75
N SER A 488 -0.13 31.88 5.46
CA SER A 488 -0.49 32.81 4.39
C SER A 488 -1.98 33.13 4.30
N PHE A 489 -2.84 32.43 5.07
CA PHE A 489 -4.30 32.59 5.00
C PHE A 489 -4.75 34.05 5.11
N GLU A 490 -5.61 34.45 4.19
CA GLU A 490 -6.19 35.79 4.17
C GLU A 490 -7.70 35.70 3.91
N TRP A 491 -8.50 36.32 4.80
CA TRP A 491 -9.95 36.17 4.83
C TRP A 491 -10.64 36.41 3.47
N THR A 492 -10.35 37.53 2.82
CA THR A 492 -11.01 37.89 1.56
C THR A 492 -10.49 37.06 0.38
N ARG A 493 -9.16 36.91 0.27
CA ARG A 493 -8.52 36.18 -0.83
C ARG A 493 -8.90 34.69 -0.85
N ASP A 494 -8.94 34.08 0.33
CA ASP A 494 -9.20 32.64 0.48
C ASP A 494 -10.68 32.34 0.79
N GLN A 495 -11.55 33.34 0.59
CA GLN A 495 -13.00 33.24 0.73
C GLN A 495 -13.45 32.71 2.11
N GLY A 496 -12.81 33.18 3.19
CA GLY A 496 -13.03 32.73 4.57
C GLY A 496 -14.50 32.62 4.99
N ARG A 497 -15.36 33.49 4.46
CA ARG A 497 -16.81 33.50 4.70
C ARG A 497 -17.51 32.17 4.37
N GLN A 498 -17.01 31.40 3.42
CA GLN A 498 -17.63 30.13 3.00
C GLN A 498 -17.45 29.01 4.04
N TYR A 499 -16.46 29.15 4.92
CA TYR A 499 -16.16 28.17 5.95
C TYR A 499 -16.92 28.51 7.22
N ARG A 500 -17.53 27.49 7.82
CA ARG A 500 -18.06 27.60 9.17
C ARG A 500 -16.99 27.27 10.20
N TYR A 501 -16.23 26.22 9.96
CA TYR A 501 -15.22 25.74 10.89
C TYR A 501 -13.81 25.89 10.32
N PHE A 502 -12.86 26.20 11.20
CA PHE A 502 -11.43 26.19 10.90
C PHE A 502 -10.75 25.23 11.87
N PHE A 503 -10.28 24.11 11.35
CA PHE A 503 -9.48 23.15 12.12
C PHE A 503 -8.03 23.59 12.08
N VAL A 504 -7.47 23.89 13.25
CA VAL A 504 -6.09 24.35 13.39
C VAL A 504 -5.31 23.32 14.19
N HIS A 505 -4.16 22.91 13.66
CA HIS A 505 -3.17 22.14 14.41
C HIS A 505 -1.87 22.92 14.48
N LYS A 506 -1.50 23.35 15.69
CA LYS A 506 -0.33 24.19 15.92
C LYS A 506 0.20 24.02 17.36
N VAL A 507 1.51 23.95 17.50
CA VAL A 507 2.19 24.07 18.79
C VAL A 507 2.07 25.52 19.26
N GLY A 508 1.24 25.73 20.28
CA GLY A 508 0.95 27.05 20.84
C GLY A 508 -0.13 27.85 20.08
N PRO A 509 -0.50 29.03 20.58
CA PRO A 509 -1.65 29.77 20.06
C PRO A 509 -1.39 30.40 18.68
N LEU A 510 -2.48 30.64 17.94
CA LEU A 510 -2.44 31.53 16.78
C LEU A 510 -2.26 32.99 17.22
N PRO A 511 -1.70 33.87 16.36
CA PRO A 511 -1.76 35.30 16.57
C PRO A 511 -3.20 35.77 16.80
N ALA A 512 -3.43 36.67 17.76
CA ALA A 512 -4.77 37.10 18.16
C ALA A 512 -5.58 37.71 17.00
N ASN A 513 -4.90 38.29 16.02
CA ASN A 513 -5.48 38.91 14.82
C ASN A 513 -5.46 38.01 13.58
N PHE A 514 -5.17 36.71 13.71
CA PHE A 514 -5.04 35.82 12.54
C PHE A 514 -6.32 35.76 11.69
N PHE A 515 -7.50 35.69 12.33
CA PHE A 515 -8.79 35.73 11.63
C PHE A 515 -9.41 37.14 11.55
N ALA A 516 -8.63 38.19 11.83
CA ALA A 516 -9.16 39.56 11.82
C ALA A 516 -9.66 39.91 10.41
N ASN A 517 -10.93 40.32 10.34
CA ASN A 517 -11.60 40.73 9.12
C ASN A 517 -12.73 41.71 9.45
N ASN A 518 -13.32 42.34 8.45
CA ASN A 518 -14.37 43.35 8.59
C ASN A 518 -15.80 42.79 8.37
N GLU A 519 -15.94 41.50 8.06
CA GLU A 519 -17.21 40.89 7.65
C GLU A 519 -17.86 40.02 8.74
N CYS A 520 -17.09 39.14 9.38
CA CYS A 520 -17.59 38.09 10.25
C CYS A 520 -16.76 37.94 11.53
N GLU A 521 -17.44 37.64 12.63
CA GLU A 521 -16.79 37.22 13.87
C GLU A 521 -16.35 35.76 13.76
N VAL A 522 -15.07 35.49 14.01
CA VAL A 522 -14.52 34.13 14.14
C VAL A 522 -14.06 33.95 15.59
N ALA A 523 -14.62 32.95 16.26
CA ALA A 523 -14.38 32.71 17.67
C ALA A 523 -13.79 31.31 17.90
N LEU A 524 -12.90 31.20 18.88
CA LEU A 524 -12.43 29.91 19.38
C LEU A 524 -13.61 29.18 20.06
N VAL A 525 -13.88 27.95 19.62
CA VAL A 525 -14.91 27.08 20.20
C VAL A 525 -14.29 26.18 21.26
N VAL A 526 -13.21 25.48 20.90
CA VAL A 526 -12.50 24.57 21.78
C VAL A 526 -11.02 24.55 21.42
N HIS A 527 -10.20 24.39 22.45
CA HIS A 527 -8.76 24.18 22.35
C HIS A 527 -8.41 22.99 23.25
N GLU A 528 -7.82 21.95 22.66
CA GLU A 528 -7.44 20.72 23.36
C GLU A 528 -6.08 20.25 22.82
N GLY A 529 -5.05 20.26 23.66
CA GLY A 529 -3.68 19.95 23.24
C GLY A 529 -3.18 20.91 22.15
N GLU A 530 -2.71 20.37 21.03
CA GLU A 530 -2.22 21.14 19.87
C GLU A 530 -3.32 21.45 18.84
N TRP A 531 -4.57 21.03 19.12
CA TRP A 531 -5.72 21.25 18.27
C TRP A 531 -6.58 22.41 18.75
N SER A 532 -7.04 23.22 17.80
CA SER A 532 -8.01 24.29 18.06
C SER A 532 -9.09 24.30 16.98
N LEU A 533 -10.34 24.46 17.40
CA LEU A 533 -11.48 24.66 16.50
C LEU A 533 -11.97 26.09 16.61
N TYR A 534 -11.97 26.80 15.49
CA TYR A 534 -12.61 28.11 15.39
C TYR A 534 -13.91 28.00 14.59
N GLU A 535 -14.91 28.79 14.96
CA GLU A 535 -16.19 28.88 14.26
C GLU A 535 -16.47 30.31 13.82
N ARG A 536 -16.87 30.45 12.56
CA ARG A 536 -17.49 31.68 12.04
C ARG A 536 -18.89 31.81 12.61
N ARG A 537 -19.13 32.88 13.37
CA ARG A 537 -20.42 33.21 13.98
C ARG A 537 -21.18 34.21 13.11
N LYS A 538 -21.50 35.39 13.64
CA LYS A 538 -22.29 36.42 12.97
C LYS A 538 -21.46 37.09 11.88
N CYS A 539 -22.06 37.26 10.71
CA CYS A 539 -21.55 38.10 9.63
C CYS A 539 -22.44 39.32 9.47
N ARG A 540 -21.84 40.45 9.10
CA ARG A 540 -22.54 41.69 8.76
C ARG A 540 -23.16 41.61 7.36
#